data_AF-A0A967KMD8-F1
#
_entry.id   AF-A0A967KMD8-F1
#
_cell.length_a   1.000
_cell.length_b   1.000
_cell.length_c   1.000
_cell.angle_alpha   90.00
_cell.angle_beta   90.00
_cell.angle_gamma   90.00
#
_symmetry.space_group_name_H-M   'P 1'
#
loop_
_entity.id
_entity.type
_entity.pdbx_description
1 polymer ?
#
loop_
_entity_poly.entity_id
_entity_poly.type
_entity_poly.pdbx_seq_one_letter_code
_entity_poly.pdbx_strand_id
1 'polypeptide(L)' 'MDIQTVKQTLRGPMIPVITYLNDDLSVDVAGIKAEVRYLVEHGIITGQGVLLAVGAGGDFSMLSLEERKAAA' A
#
# COMPACT_ATOMS: atom_id res chain seq x y z
N MET A 1 -8.46 -17.22 -11.42
CA MET A 1 -8.93 -16.07 -12.22
C MET A 1 -8.26 -16.11 -13.57
N ASP A 2 -9.01 -15.88 -14.65
CA ASP A 2 -8.41 -15.68 -15.97
C ASP A 2 -7.80 -14.27 -16.09
N ILE A 3 -6.96 -14.06 -17.11
CA ILE A 3 -6.23 -12.81 -17.30
C ILE A 3 -7.14 -11.60 -17.57
N GLN A 4 -8.31 -11.80 -18.18
CA GLN A 4 -9.23 -10.70 -18.46
C GLN A 4 -9.84 -10.21 -17.14
N THR A 5 -10.25 -11.13 -16.27
CA THR A 5 -10.72 -10.78 -14.93
C THR A 5 -9.66 -10.02 -14.13
N VAL A 6 -8.39 -10.47 -14.15
CA VAL A 6 -7.29 -9.76 -13.46
C VAL A 6 -7.13 -8.32 -13.97
N LYS A 7 -7.17 -8.11 -15.29
CA LYS A 7 -7.04 -6.77 -15.89
C LYS A 7 -8.20 -5.83 -15.55
N GLN A 8 -9.40 -6.37 -15.32
CA GLN A 8 -10.54 -5.55 -14.87
C GLN A 8 -10.40 -5.13 -13.40
N THR A 9 -9.74 -5.96 -12.59
CA THR A 9 -9.53 -5.74 -11.15
C THR A 9 -8.31 -4.84 -10.87
N LEU A 10 -7.20 -5.05 -11.59
CA LEU A 10 -5.92 -4.34 -11.41
C LEU A 10 -5.73 -3.30 -12.52
N ARG A 11 -6.43 -2.17 -12.39
CA ARG A 11 -6.37 -1.05 -13.33
C ARG A 11 -6.58 0.29 -12.64
N GLY A 12 -6.22 1.36 -13.34
CA GLY A 12 -6.24 2.72 -12.81
C GLY A 12 -4.89 3.13 -12.21
N PRO A 13 -4.84 4.20 -11.40
CA PRO A 13 -3.62 4.63 -10.73
C PRO A 13 -3.07 3.54 -9.82
N MET A 14 -1.76 3.29 -9.91
CA MET A 14 -1.05 2.42 -9.00
C MET A 14 -0.30 3.29 -7.99
N ILE A 15 -0.77 3.27 -6.74
CA ILE A 15 -0.29 4.15 -5.68
C ILE A 15 0.68 3.38 -4.80
N PRO A 16 1.95 3.80 -4.69
CA PRO A 16 2.83 3.29 -3.65
C PRO A 16 2.34 3.82 -2.30
N VAL A 17 1.96 2.90 -1.41
CA VAL A 17 1.61 3.24 -0.02
C VAL A 17 2.92 3.52 0.71
N ILE A 18 2.99 4.67 1.37
CA ILE A 18 4.21 5.11 2.07
C ILE A 18 4.32 4.32 3.37
N THR A 19 5.54 3.88 3.72
CA THR A 19 5.76 3.30 5.04
C THR A 19 5.94 4.43 6.04
N TYR A 20 4.90 4.73 6.81
CA TYR A 20 4.99 5.73 7.88
C TYR A 20 5.88 5.20 9.00
N LEU A 21 6.69 6.11 9.56
CA LEU A 21 7.55 5.83 10.70
C LEU A 21 7.18 6.77 11.85
N ASN A 22 7.26 6.26 13.07
CA ASN A 22 7.23 7.08 14.28
C ASN A 22 8.55 7.87 14.42
N ASP A 23 8.61 8.79 15.37
CA ASP A 23 9.82 9.59 15.66
C ASP A 23 11.03 8.71 16.04
N ASP A 24 10.78 7.52 16.60
CA ASP A 24 11.82 6.53 16.93
C ASP A 24 12.20 5.61 15.75
N LEU A 25 11.68 5.91 14.55
CA LEU A 25 11.84 5.17 13.30
C LEU A 25 11.22 3.77 13.28
N SER A 26 10.43 3.39 14.29
CA SER A 26 9.60 2.19 14.21
C SER A 26 8.43 2.39 13.23
N VAL A 27 7.95 1.32 12.60
CA VAL A 27 6.81 1.38 11.66
C VAL A 27 5.54 1.88 12.35
N ASP A 28 4.96 2.95 11.81
CA ASP A 28 3.66 3.48 12.21
C ASP A 28 2.52 2.82 11.41
N VAL A 29 2.05 1.69 11.93
CA VAL A 29 0.92 0.96 11.36
C VAL A 29 -0.39 1.76 11.40
N ALA A 30 -0.54 2.69 12.36
CA ALA A 30 -1.76 3.50 12.46
C ALA A 30 -1.81 4.56 11.35
N GLY A 31 -0.69 5.23 11.08
CA GLY A 31 -0.52 6.16 9.96
C GLY A 31 -0.78 5.51 8.60
N ILE A 32 -0.19 4.34 8.35
CA ILE A 32 -0.43 3.56 7.12
C ILE A 32 -1.92 3.24 6.95
N LYS A 33 -2.60 2.79 8.02
CA LYS A 33 -4.04 2.51 7.98
C LYS A 33 -4.89 3.75 7.71
N ALA A 34 -4.48 4.91 8.22
CA ALA A 34 -5.17 6.17 7.97
C ALA A 34 -5.01 6.61 6.50
N GLU A 35 -3.80 6.51 5.93
CA GLU A 35 -3.55 6.77 4.51
C GLU A 35 -4.40 5.86 3.62
N VAL A 36 -4.35 4.54 3.85
CA VAL A 36 -5.12 3.57 3.06
C VAL A 36 -6.60 3.87 3.12
N ARG A 37 -7.12 4.20 4.31
CA ARG A 37 -8.53 4.56 4.46
C ARG A 37 -8.88 5.82 3.67
N TYR A 38 -8.06 6.86 3.77
CA TYR A 38 -8.24 8.08 3.01
C TYR A 38 -8.26 7.81 1.50
N LEU A 39 -7.31 7.03 0.98
CA LEU A 39 -7.25 6.67 -0.44
C LEU A 39 -8.51 5.90 -0.90
N VAL A 40 -8.94 4.92 -0.11
CA VAL A 40 -10.15 4.12 -0.40
C VAL A 40 -11.41 5.00 -0.38
N GLU A 41 -11.56 5.87 0.62
CA GLU A 41 -12.68 6.82 0.72
C GLU A 41 -12.75 7.79 -0.47
N HIS A 42 -11.62 8.04 -1.13
CA HIS A 42 -11.51 8.94 -2.29
C HIS A 42 -11.43 8.20 -3.63
N GLY A 43 -11.80 6.92 -3.67
CA GLY A 43 -12.04 6.18 -4.92
C GLY A 43 -10.90 5.29 -5.39
N ILE A 44 -9.85 5.08 -4.59
CA ILE A 44 -8.83 4.07 -4.84
C ILE A 44 -9.37 2.72 -4.35
N ILE A 45 -10.28 2.16 -5.15
CA ILE A 45 -10.96 0.89 -4.91
C ILE A 45 -10.71 -0.09 -6.05
N THR A 46 -11.06 -1.35 -5.81
CA THR A 46 -10.88 -2.43 -6.78
C THR A 46 -11.45 -2.08 -8.15
N GLY A 47 -10.64 -2.24 -9.20
CA GLY A 47 -11.01 -1.93 -10.57
C GLY A 47 -10.97 -0.44 -10.94
N GLN A 48 -10.61 0.44 -10.01
CA GLN A 48 -10.41 1.88 -10.25
C GLN A 48 -9.04 2.39 -9.79
N GLY A 49 -8.35 1.65 -8.91
CA GLY A 49 -6.96 1.88 -8.54
C GLY A 49 -6.32 0.66 -7.89
N VAL A 50 -5.01 0.73 -7.66
CA VAL A 50 -4.21 -0.33 -7.03
C VAL A 50 -3.34 0.28 -5.94
N LEU A 51 -3.36 -0.32 -4.75
CA LEU A 51 -2.44 0.00 -3.68
C LEU A 51 -1.25 -0.96 -3.73
N LEU A 52 -0.04 -0.41 -3.73
CA LEU A 52 1.22 -1.17 -3.70
C LEU A 52 1.91 -0.90 -2.36
N ALA A 53 1.65 -1.76 -1.38
CA ALA A 53 2.32 -1.72 -0.09
C ALA A 53 3.74 -2.30 -0.21
N VAL A 54 4.68 -1.71 0.54
CA VAL A 54 6.06 -2.20 0.65
C VAL A 54 6.73 -2.37 -0.73
N GLY A 55 6.41 -1.47 -1.67
CA GLY A 55 7.08 -1.38 -2.96
C GLY A 55 8.33 -0.51 -2.87
N ALA A 56 8.85 -0.08 -4.02
CA ALA A 56 9.96 0.88 -4.05
C ALA A 56 9.62 2.20 -3.32
N GLY A 57 8.38 2.69 -3.44
CA GLY A 57 7.89 3.86 -2.71
C GLY A 57 7.40 3.56 -1.28
N GLY A 58 7.42 2.30 -0.86
CA GLY A 58 7.11 1.86 0.51
C GLY A 58 8.36 1.33 1.24
N ASP A 59 9.54 1.80 0.83
CA ASP A 59 10.83 1.56 1.51
C ASP A 59 11.25 0.09 1.66
N PHE A 60 10.83 -0.80 0.75
CA PHE A 60 11.10 -2.25 0.85
C PHE A 60 12.54 -2.60 1.26
N SER A 61 13.55 -1.98 0.63
CA SER A 61 14.96 -2.29 0.89
C SER A 61 15.47 -1.81 2.25
N MET A 62 14.77 -0.88 2.91
CA MET A 62 15.13 -0.33 4.21
C MET A 62 14.48 -1.08 5.37
N LEU A 63 13.43 -1.85 5.09
CA LEU A 63 12.67 -2.59 6.10
C LEU A 63 13.20 -4.01 6.28
N SER A 64 13.23 -4.46 7.53
CA SER A 64 13.37 -5.86 7.89
C SER A 64 12.15 -6.68 7.45
N LEU A 65 12.27 -8.01 7.46
CA LEU A 65 11.16 -8.88 7.08
C LEU A 65 9.91 -8.68 7.96
N GLU A 66 10.10 -8.46 9.26
CA GLU A 66 8.97 -8.27 10.18
C GLU A 66 8.30 -6.91 9.96
N GLU A 67 9.07 -5.86 9.69
CA GLU A 67 8.52 -4.54 9.34
C GLU A 67 7.75 -4.58 8.02
N ARG A 68 8.25 -5.31 7.01
CA ARG A 68 7.51 -5.51 5.75
C ARG A 68 6.17 -6.21 5.97
N LYS A 69 6.11 -7.20 6.86
CA LYS A 69 4.85 -7.88 7.20
C LYS A 69 3.89 -6.97 7.98
N ALA A 70 4.41 -6.06 8.80
CA ALA A 70 3.60 -5.12 9.55
C ALA A 70 3.03 -3.99 8.67
N ALA A 71 3.76 -3.60 7.62
CA ALA A 71 3.39 -2.52 6.70
C ALA A 71 2.58 -2.98 5.47
N ALA A 72 2.49 -4.28 5.19
CA ALA A 72 1.74 -4.87 4.07
C ALA A 72 0.31 -5.25 4.45
#